data_AF-A0A257W6J5-F1
#
_entry.id   AF-A0A257W6J5-F1
#
_cell.length_a   1.000
_cell.length_b   1.000
_cell.length_c   1.000
_cell.angle_alpha   90.00
_cell.angle_beta   90.00
_cell.angle_gamma   90.00
#
_symmetry.space_group_name_H-M   'P 1'
#
loop_
_entity.id
_entity.type
_entity.pdbx_description
1 polymer ?
#
loop_
_entity_poly.entity_id
_entity_poly.type
_entity_poly.pdbx_seq_one_letter_code
_entity_poly.pdbx_strand_id
1 'polypeptide(L)'
;MVFLIQNSQNRDTSALQIKLDEEPEEYSGYMSSDLIRLLGYMNDVECQDRLRGFLAIDEIQTKFDASIALARNGQTVDAAIWEELAASNDFRIELYEELEAMDKEALFPTKYRTQAYFAEAYLYNYASDDYSPSEIVLLGERKATFKGSLARFFIFKVAYGEEGEENAESYLGMVGPFSLDEKEWHSTDALTMIYWEEMFDKKKVDEWFRSLLKSAQEE
;
A
#
# COMPACT_ATOMS: atom_id res chain seq x y z
N MET A 1 -50.82 44.56 49.48
CA MET A 1 -50.07 43.86 50.53
C MET A 1 -48.87 43.20 49.84
N VAL A 2 -47.67 43.54 50.30
CA VAL A 2 -46.32 43.15 49.81
C VAL A 2 -46.06 41.68 50.27
N PHE A 3 -45.39 40.75 49.58
CA PHE A 3 -43.94 40.62 49.32
C PHE A 3 -43.60 39.40 48.42
N LEU A 4 -42.45 39.55 47.72
CA LEU A 4 -41.50 38.63 47.04
C LEU A 4 -41.54 37.12 47.42
N ILE A 5 -41.06 36.18 46.57
CA ILE A 5 -39.66 35.64 46.61
C ILE A 5 -39.38 34.55 45.53
N GLN A 6 -38.23 34.71 44.84
CA GLN A 6 -37.16 33.77 44.39
C GLN A 6 -37.29 32.66 43.30
N ASN A 7 -36.29 32.72 42.40
CA ASN A 7 -35.47 31.68 41.76
C ASN A 7 -35.27 30.36 42.55
N SER A 8 -35.38 29.20 41.87
CA SER A 8 -34.46 28.04 41.95
C SER A 8 -34.84 27.00 40.86
N GLN A 9 -33.95 26.66 39.91
CA GLN A 9 -33.12 25.44 39.87
C GLN A 9 -33.89 24.10 39.95
N ASN A 10 -34.03 23.40 38.82
CA ASN A 10 -33.62 21.99 38.61
C ASN A 10 -34.22 21.45 37.30
N ARG A 11 -33.44 21.44 36.21
CA ARG A 11 -33.64 20.49 35.11
C ARG A 11 -32.64 19.38 35.33
N ASP A 12 -33.15 18.28 35.86
CA ASP A 12 -32.42 17.05 36.07
C ASP A 12 -32.07 16.44 34.71
N THR A 13 -30.87 16.74 34.21
CA THR A 13 -30.24 16.02 33.10
C THR A 13 -29.45 14.86 33.68
N SER A 14 -30.13 13.83 34.16
CA SER A 14 -29.50 12.59 34.57
C SER A 14 -29.86 11.45 33.62
N ALA A 15 -28.83 11.05 32.87
CA ALA A 15 -28.54 9.69 32.42
C ALA A 15 -29.59 8.97 31.55
N LEU A 16 -29.55 9.26 30.24
CA LEU A 16 -29.61 8.19 29.24
C LEU A 16 -28.16 7.81 28.87
N GLN A 17 -27.49 7.09 29.76
CA GLN A 17 -26.32 6.31 29.37
C GLN A 17 -26.84 5.06 28.66
N ILE A 18 -26.91 5.12 27.34
CA ILE A 18 -26.97 3.92 26.51
C ILE A 18 -25.60 3.25 26.68
N LYS A 19 -25.55 2.18 27.48
CA LYS A 19 -24.43 1.24 27.44
C LYS A 19 -24.51 0.51 26.10
N LEU A 20 -23.65 0.90 25.17
CA LEU A 20 -23.25 0.01 24.09
C LEU A 20 -22.26 -0.99 24.68
N ASP A 21 -22.78 -2.10 25.19
CA ASP A 21 -22.00 -3.33 25.29
C ASP A 21 -21.99 -3.94 23.88
N GLU A 22 -21.13 -3.42 23.01
CA GLU A 22 -20.78 -4.06 21.75
C GLU A 22 -19.36 -4.59 21.91
N GLU A 23 -19.21 -5.91 21.84
CA GLU A 23 -17.92 -6.53 21.60
C GLU A 23 -17.36 -5.91 20.31
N PRO A 24 -16.05 -5.59 20.22
CA PRO A 24 -15.50 -4.94 19.05
C PRO A 24 -15.53 -5.94 17.88
N GLU A 25 -16.65 -5.96 17.15
CA GLU A 25 -16.69 -6.53 15.83
C GLU A 25 -15.66 -5.77 14.97
N GLU A 26 -14.83 -6.55 14.28
CA GLU A 26 -13.71 -6.16 13.44
C GLU A 26 -14.20 -5.41 12.19
N TYR A 27 -14.81 -4.23 12.40
CA TYR A 27 -15.54 -3.43 11.42
C TYR A 27 -15.00 -1.99 11.31
N SER A 28 -13.72 -1.76 11.67
CA SER A 28 -13.19 -0.40 11.86
C SER A 28 -12.49 0.22 10.64
N GLY A 29 -12.03 -0.59 9.66
CA GLY A 29 -11.22 -0.09 8.53
C GLY A 29 -12.03 0.63 7.44
N TYR A 30 -13.06 -0.01 6.89
CA TYR A 30 -13.79 0.55 5.72
C TYR A 30 -14.58 1.83 6.02
N MET A 31 -15.04 2.01 7.26
CA MET A 31 -15.78 3.22 7.66
C MET A 31 -14.87 4.45 7.81
N SER A 32 -13.56 4.27 8.04
CA SER A 32 -12.64 5.39 8.17
C SER A 32 -12.30 6.00 6.80
N SER A 33 -12.08 5.18 5.76
CA SER A 33 -11.71 5.66 4.41
C SER A 33 -12.74 6.59 3.78
N ASP A 34 -14.03 6.23 3.83
CA ASP A 34 -15.10 7.07 3.26
C ASP A 34 -15.25 8.39 4.03
N LEU A 35 -15.12 8.36 5.36
CA LEU A 35 -15.12 9.55 6.19
C LEU A 35 -13.92 10.44 5.86
N ILE A 36 -12.72 9.88 5.77
CA ILE A 36 -11.49 10.61 5.43
C ILE A 36 -11.63 11.28 4.07
N ARG A 37 -12.15 10.56 3.06
CA ARG A 37 -12.41 11.13 1.72
C ARG A 37 -13.41 12.27 1.79
N LEU A 38 -14.52 12.10 2.51
CA LEU A 38 -15.53 13.16 2.70
C LEU A 38 -14.92 14.41 3.35
N LEU A 39 -14.14 14.26 4.42
CA LEU A 39 -13.44 15.36 5.09
C LEU A 39 -12.44 16.03 4.14
N GLY A 40 -11.75 15.24 3.32
CA GLY A 40 -10.87 15.70 2.26
C GLY A 40 -11.59 16.61 1.27
N TYR A 41 -12.79 16.22 0.80
CA TYR A 41 -13.59 17.03 -0.12
C TYR A 41 -14.14 18.32 0.50
N MET A 42 -14.47 18.31 1.80
CA MET A 42 -14.98 19.50 2.49
C MET A 42 -13.90 20.57 2.65
N ASN A 43 -12.66 20.15 2.99
CA ASN A 43 -11.47 21.00 3.01
C ASN A 43 -11.59 22.32 3.82
N ASP A 44 -12.41 22.34 4.87
CA ASP A 44 -12.39 23.41 5.87
C ASP A 44 -11.35 23.14 6.96
N VAL A 45 -11.12 24.13 7.83
CA VAL A 45 -10.07 24.08 8.86
C VAL A 45 -10.32 22.93 9.84
N GLU A 46 -11.57 22.75 10.26
CA GLU A 46 -11.96 21.68 11.16
C GLU A 46 -11.73 20.30 10.52
N CYS A 47 -12.07 20.13 9.25
CA CYS A 47 -11.84 18.89 8.50
C CYS A 47 -10.34 18.59 8.36
N GLN A 48 -9.51 19.59 8.05
CA GLN A 48 -8.06 19.43 7.99
C GLN A 48 -7.46 19.00 9.33
N ASP A 49 -7.94 19.57 10.44
CA ASP A 49 -7.50 19.18 11.78
C ASP A 49 -7.91 17.74 12.12
N ARG A 50 -9.09 17.30 11.68
CA ARG A 50 -9.51 15.90 11.81
C ARG A 50 -8.64 14.96 10.96
N LEU A 51 -8.34 15.33 9.72
CA LEU A 51 -7.43 14.59 8.84
C LEU A 51 -6.05 14.37 9.46
N ARG A 52 -5.48 15.40 10.11
CA ARG A 52 -4.21 15.26 10.84
C ARG A 52 -4.31 14.28 12.01
N GLY A 53 -5.48 14.17 12.64
CA GLY A 53 -5.73 13.18 13.70
C GLY A 53 -5.62 11.74 13.20
N PHE A 54 -6.05 11.46 11.97
CA PHE A 54 -5.94 10.12 11.38
C PHE A 54 -4.49 9.70 11.12
N LEU A 55 -3.57 10.63 10.90
CA LEU A 55 -2.14 10.33 10.73
C LEU A 55 -1.49 9.71 11.98
N ALA A 56 -2.09 9.89 13.17
CA ALA A 56 -1.59 9.35 14.43
C ALA A 56 -2.10 7.93 14.73
N ILE A 57 -3.02 7.40 13.91
CA ILE A 57 -3.56 6.06 14.05
C ILE A 57 -2.55 5.07 13.46
N ASP A 58 -2.24 4.00 14.20
CA ASP A 58 -1.28 2.97 13.80
C ASP A 58 -1.94 1.93 12.86
N GLU A 59 -2.50 2.43 11.76
CA GLU A 59 -3.17 1.65 10.72
C GLU A 59 -2.81 2.29 9.37
N ILE A 60 -2.15 1.52 8.51
CA ILE A 60 -1.47 2.05 7.33
C ILE A 60 -2.43 2.55 6.25
N GLN A 61 -3.61 1.93 6.08
CA GLN A 61 -4.65 2.39 5.16
C GLN A 61 -5.19 3.75 5.59
N THR A 62 -5.46 3.93 6.89
CA THR A 62 -5.91 5.19 7.47
C THR A 62 -4.87 6.29 7.29
N LYS A 63 -3.58 5.99 7.51
CA LYS A 63 -2.49 6.94 7.22
C LYS A 63 -2.43 7.27 5.73
N PHE A 64 -2.58 6.28 4.86
CA PHE A 64 -2.60 6.44 3.41
C PHE A 64 -3.71 7.42 2.98
N ASP A 65 -4.97 7.09 3.29
CA ASP A 65 -6.13 7.88 2.91
C ASP A 65 -6.03 9.33 3.43
N ALA A 66 -5.59 9.51 4.68
CA ALA A 66 -5.45 10.83 5.28
C ALA A 66 -4.30 11.63 4.65
N SER A 67 -3.18 10.98 4.31
CA SER A 67 -2.04 11.61 3.66
C SER A 67 -2.40 12.09 2.26
N ILE A 68 -3.10 11.26 1.48
CA ILE A 68 -3.58 11.62 0.14
C ILE A 68 -4.57 12.79 0.22
N ALA A 69 -5.55 12.73 1.13
CA ALA A 69 -6.52 13.82 1.32
C ALA A 69 -5.85 15.15 1.69
N LEU A 70 -4.88 15.13 2.61
CA LEU A 70 -4.12 16.32 3.02
C LEU A 70 -3.27 16.86 1.85
N ALA A 71 -2.57 15.99 1.13
CA ALA A 71 -1.73 16.38 0.00
C ALA A 71 -2.56 17.02 -1.12
N ARG A 72 -3.74 16.45 -1.43
CA ARG A 72 -4.72 16.99 -2.39
C ARG A 72 -5.18 18.40 -2.00
N ASN A 73 -5.36 18.62 -0.70
CA ASN A 73 -5.75 19.91 -0.12
C ASN A 73 -4.57 20.89 0.05
N GLY A 74 -3.40 20.58 -0.50
CA GLY A 74 -2.20 21.42 -0.42
C GLY A 74 -1.60 21.51 0.99
N GLN A 75 -2.01 20.62 1.89
CA GLN A 75 -1.47 20.54 3.24
C GLN A 75 -0.18 19.72 3.25
N THR A 76 0.73 20.07 4.15
CA THR A 76 1.97 19.32 4.35
C THR A 76 1.73 18.11 5.23
N VAL A 77 2.33 16.98 4.86
CA VAL A 77 2.40 15.75 5.64
C VAL A 77 3.87 15.47 5.95
N ASP A 78 4.16 14.91 7.12
CA ASP A 78 5.52 14.58 7.55
C ASP A 78 6.19 13.61 6.57
N ALA A 79 7.46 13.85 6.24
CA ALA A 79 8.25 12.99 5.37
C ALA A 79 8.35 11.55 5.89
N ALA A 80 8.35 11.35 7.21
CA ALA A 80 8.39 10.02 7.81
C ALA A 80 7.16 9.17 7.45
N ILE A 81 5.99 9.80 7.28
CA ILE A 81 4.77 9.10 6.89
C ILE A 81 4.85 8.68 5.43
N TRP A 82 5.37 9.54 4.54
CA TRP A 82 5.61 9.16 3.15
C TRP A 82 6.61 8.01 3.03
N GLU A 83 7.69 8.03 3.83
CA GLU A 83 8.66 6.93 3.91
C GLU A 83 8.02 5.62 4.40
N GLU A 84 7.15 5.68 5.40
CA GLU A 84 6.39 4.52 5.90
C GLU A 84 5.48 3.93 4.82
N LEU A 85 4.68 4.77 4.16
CA LEU A 85 3.77 4.34 3.10
C LEU A 85 4.52 3.74 1.90
N ALA A 86 5.62 4.37 1.47
CA ALA A 86 6.44 3.85 0.37
C ALA A 86 7.24 2.59 0.76
N ALA A 87 7.48 2.35 2.06
CA ALA A 87 8.11 1.13 2.54
C ALA A 87 7.18 -0.08 2.41
N SER A 88 5.87 0.10 2.53
CA SER A 88 4.91 -0.99 2.39
C SER A 88 4.78 -1.47 0.95
N ASN A 89 4.92 -2.77 0.73
CA ASN A 89 4.74 -3.36 -0.60
C ASN A 89 3.29 -3.22 -1.10
N ASP A 90 2.30 -3.32 -0.21
CA ASP A 90 0.88 -3.13 -0.51
C ASP A 90 0.59 -1.75 -1.10
N PHE A 91 1.11 -0.71 -0.44
CA PHE A 91 0.75 0.68 -0.73
C PHE A 91 1.71 1.40 -1.67
N ARG A 92 2.91 0.86 -1.93
CA ARG A 92 3.95 1.58 -2.70
C ARG A 92 3.49 1.99 -4.09
N ILE A 93 2.82 1.07 -4.81
CA ILE A 93 2.33 1.33 -6.17
C ILE A 93 1.22 2.38 -6.12
N GLU A 94 0.17 2.14 -5.31
CA GLU A 94 -0.98 3.05 -5.19
C GLU A 94 -0.55 4.45 -4.72
N LEU A 95 0.41 4.55 -3.81
CA LEU A 95 0.99 5.82 -3.37
C LEU A 95 1.62 6.59 -4.52
N TYR A 96 2.39 5.92 -5.36
CA TYR A 96 3.01 6.56 -6.51
C TYR A 96 1.95 7.05 -7.49
N GLU A 97 0.98 6.19 -7.83
CA GLU A 97 -0.10 6.51 -8.78
C GLU A 97 -0.96 7.69 -8.30
N GLU A 98 -1.34 7.72 -7.03
CA GLU A 98 -2.10 8.86 -6.46
C GLU A 98 -1.28 10.15 -6.47
N LEU A 99 0.01 10.10 -6.13
CA LEU A 99 0.88 11.27 -6.16
C LEU A 99 1.12 11.77 -7.59
N GLU A 100 1.29 10.87 -8.56
CA GLU A 100 1.41 11.19 -9.99
C GLU A 100 0.12 11.83 -10.52
N ALA A 101 -1.05 11.26 -10.18
CA ALA A 101 -2.34 11.82 -10.56
C ALA A 101 -2.60 13.24 -10.00
N MET A 102 -1.87 13.63 -8.95
CA MET A 102 -1.95 14.96 -8.33
C MET A 102 -0.80 15.90 -8.69
N ASP A 103 0.10 15.53 -9.62
CA ASP A 103 1.34 16.25 -9.96
C ASP A 103 2.23 16.52 -8.70
N LYS A 104 2.33 15.53 -7.81
CA LYS A 104 3.01 15.60 -6.49
C LYS A 104 4.04 14.49 -6.28
N GLU A 105 4.60 13.93 -7.34
CA GLU A 105 5.62 12.87 -7.32
C GLU A 105 6.86 13.26 -6.51
N ALA A 106 7.12 14.57 -6.33
CA ALA A 106 8.15 15.09 -5.44
C ALA A 106 8.00 14.64 -3.97
N LEU A 107 6.78 14.29 -3.54
CA LEU A 107 6.51 13.76 -2.19
C LEU A 107 6.90 12.28 -2.04
N PHE A 108 6.98 11.52 -3.14
CA PHE A 108 7.33 10.12 -3.08
C PHE A 108 8.80 9.95 -2.63
N PRO A 109 9.14 9.12 -1.64
CA PRO A 109 10.50 9.09 -1.12
C PRO A 109 11.54 8.53 -2.09
N THR A 110 12.65 9.25 -2.28
CA THR A 110 13.72 8.92 -3.25
C THR A 110 14.28 7.50 -3.07
N LYS A 111 14.33 7.00 -1.83
CA LYS A 111 14.82 5.66 -1.49
C LYS A 111 14.08 4.56 -2.26
N TYR A 112 12.76 4.71 -2.40
CA TYR A 112 11.90 3.72 -3.05
C TYR A 112 11.71 3.97 -4.54
N ARG A 113 12.39 4.99 -5.12
CA ARG A 113 12.31 5.33 -6.54
C ARG A 113 13.23 4.47 -7.41
N THR A 114 13.08 3.15 -7.32
CA THR A 114 13.86 2.22 -8.13
C THR A 114 12.96 1.14 -8.71
N GLN A 115 13.32 0.67 -9.90
CA GLN A 115 12.61 -0.42 -10.57
C GLN A 115 12.54 -1.69 -9.72
N ALA A 116 13.57 -1.97 -8.91
CA ALA A 116 13.58 -3.14 -8.03
C ALA A 116 12.50 -3.06 -6.94
N TYR A 117 12.31 -1.89 -6.32
CA TYR A 117 11.24 -1.69 -5.33
C TYR A 117 9.85 -1.72 -5.96
N PHE A 118 9.68 -1.18 -7.17
CA PHE A 118 8.40 -1.30 -7.87
C PHE A 118 8.12 -2.74 -8.27
N ALA A 119 9.12 -3.44 -8.81
CA ALA A 119 9.01 -4.85 -9.15
C ALA A 119 8.62 -5.72 -7.93
N GLU A 120 9.22 -5.45 -6.77
CA GLU A 120 8.86 -6.14 -5.53
C GLU A 120 7.40 -5.89 -5.13
N ALA A 121 6.92 -4.65 -5.21
CA ALA A 121 5.55 -4.30 -4.86
C ALA A 121 4.53 -4.90 -5.85
N TYR A 122 4.80 -4.86 -7.16
CA TYR A 122 3.98 -5.56 -8.15
C TYR A 122 3.90 -7.05 -7.88
N LEU A 123 5.03 -7.67 -7.53
CA LEU A 123 5.07 -9.09 -7.19
C LEU A 123 4.27 -9.39 -5.94
N TYR A 124 4.42 -8.57 -4.90
CA TYR A 124 3.68 -8.73 -3.66
C TYR A 124 2.16 -8.65 -3.89
N ASN A 125 1.70 -7.63 -4.62
CA ASN A 125 0.27 -7.44 -4.90
C ASN A 125 -0.30 -8.60 -5.73
N TYR A 126 0.47 -9.11 -6.70
CA TYR A 126 0.08 -10.29 -7.47
C TYR A 126 0.10 -11.58 -6.63
N ALA A 127 1.09 -11.74 -5.75
CA ALA A 127 1.28 -12.91 -4.91
C ALA A 127 0.23 -13.01 -3.79
N SER A 128 -0.36 -11.89 -3.38
CA SER A 128 -1.25 -11.79 -2.21
C SER A 128 -2.73 -12.06 -2.49
N ASP A 129 -3.08 -12.67 -3.63
CA ASP A 129 -4.49 -12.91 -4.00
C ASP A 129 -5.20 -13.86 -3.01
N ASP A 130 -4.60 -15.02 -2.71
CA ASP A 130 -5.13 -15.98 -1.73
C ASP A 130 -4.43 -15.88 -0.35
N TYR A 131 -3.10 -15.71 -0.36
CA TYR A 131 -2.27 -15.62 0.83
C TYR A 131 -1.12 -14.65 0.57
N SER A 132 -0.84 -13.75 1.51
CA SER A 132 0.33 -12.87 1.39
C SER A 132 1.63 -13.66 1.54
N PRO A 133 2.66 -13.39 0.72
CA PRO A 133 3.96 -14.00 0.89
C PRO A 133 4.61 -13.49 2.18
N SER A 134 5.29 -14.39 2.89
CA SER A 134 6.04 -14.03 4.11
C SER A 134 7.41 -13.44 3.82
N GLU A 135 7.98 -13.74 2.66
CA GLU A 135 9.27 -13.19 2.23
C GLU A 135 9.30 -13.04 0.70
N ILE A 136 9.80 -11.90 0.22
CA ILE A 136 10.17 -11.69 -1.18
C ILE A 136 11.64 -11.28 -1.23
N VAL A 137 12.47 -12.08 -1.90
CA VAL A 137 13.92 -11.83 -1.99
C VAL A 137 14.32 -11.61 -3.43
N LEU A 138 14.90 -10.45 -3.73
CA LEU A 138 15.49 -10.17 -5.03
C LEU A 138 16.71 -11.07 -5.28
N LEU A 139 16.64 -11.89 -6.33
CA LEU A 139 17.73 -12.76 -6.78
C LEU A 139 18.62 -12.09 -7.83
N GLY A 140 18.10 -11.05 -8.49
CA GLY A 140 18.82 -10.22 -9.44
C GLY A 140 17.97 -9.83 -10.64
N GLU A 141 18.62 -9.28 -11.67
CA GLU A 141 17.98 -8.88 -12.91
C GLU A 141 18.39 -9.76 -14.10
N ARG A 142 17.53 -9.82 -15.12
CA ARG A 142 17.81 -10.39 -16.44
C ARG A 142 17.42 -9.39 -17.51
N LYS A 143 18.19 -9.36 -18.60
CA LYS A 143 17.84 -8.61 -19.81
C LYS A 143 17.42 -9.58 -20.88
N ALA A 144 16.25 -9.37 -21.46
CA ALA A 144 15.71 -10.24 -22.50
C ALA A 144 14.88 -9.44 -23.51
N THR A 145 14.81 -9.96 -24.73
CA THR A 145 13.92 -9.38 -25.75
C THR A 145 12.50 -9.82 -25.46
N PHE A 146 11.59 -8.85 -25.33
CA PHE A 146 10.17 -9.06 -25.11
C PHE A 146 9.37 -8.19 -26.07
N LYS A 147 8.43 -8.80 -26.79
CA LYS A 147 7.60 -8.15 -27.83
C LYS A 147 8.42 -7.26 -28.80
N GLY A 148 9.64 -7.69 -29.14
CA GLY A 148 10.54 -7.02 -30.10
C GLY A 148 11.55 -6.02 -29.51
N SER A 149 11.50 -5.73 -28.20
CA SER A 149 12.38 -4.76 -27.54
C SER A 149 13.19 -5.41 -26.42
N LEU A 150 14.44 -4.97 -26.24
CA LEU A 150 15.26 -5.41 -25.11
C LEU A 150 14.77 -4.72 -23.84
N ALA A 151 14.40 -5.49 -22.82
CA ALA A 151 13.87 -5.01 -21.57
C ALA A 151 14.56 -5.67 -20.37
N ARG A 152 14.39 -5.07 -19.19
CA ARG A 152 14.86 -5.59 -17.90
C ARG A 152 13.73 -6.34 -17.19
N PHE A 153 14.07 -7.44 -16.55
CA PHE A 153 13.20 -8.26 -15.71
C PHE A 153 13.86 -8.47 -14.36
N PHE A 154 13.10 -8.35 -13.29
CA PHE A 154 13.54 -8.64 -11.93
C PHE A 154 13.07 -10.04 -11.53
N ILE A 155 13.97 -10.78 -10.92
CA ILE A 155 13.77 -12.17 -10.54
C ILE A 155 13.80 -12.28 -9.04
N PHE A 156 12.80 -12.94 -8.47
CA PHE A 156 12.59 -13.03 -7.04
C PHE A 156 12.42 -14.47 -6.60
N LYS A 157 12.76 -14.74 -5.34
CA LYS A 157 12.23 -15.87 -4.58
C LYS A 157 11.04 -15.36 -3.78
N VAL A 158 9.90 -16.01 -3.90
CA VAL A 158 8.67 -15.70 -3.14
C VAL A 158 8.43 -16.86 -2.20
N ALA A 159 8.30 -16.62 -0.89
CA ALA A 159 8.06 -17.65 0.11
C ALA A 159 6.69 -17.47 0.78
N TYR A 160 6.06 -18.60 1.10
CA TYR A 160 4.81 -18.73 1.84
C TYR A 160 5.03 -19.62 3.06
N GLY A 161 4.37 -19.29 4.17
CA GLY A 161 4.59 -19.93 5.49
C GLY A 161 5.01 -18.90 6.54
N GLU A 162 5.34 -19.32 7.75
CA GLU A 162 5.80 -18.36 8.78
C GLU A 162 7.22 -17.87 8.45
N GLU A 163 7.47 -16.59 8.76
CA GLU A 163 8.78 -15.98 8.54
C GLU A 163 9.86 -16.75 9.32
N GLY A 164 10.90 -17.23 8.63
CA GLY A 164 12.00 -17.97 9.24
C GLY A 164 11.80 -19.48 9.36
N GLU A 165 10.69 -20.04 8.85
CA GLU A 165 10.53 -21.49 8.73
C GLU A 165 11.50 -22.08 7.70
N GLU A 166 12.26 -23.11 8.09
CA GLU A 166 13.20 -23.79 7.18
C GLU A 166 12.50 -24.50 6.00
N ASN A 167 11.20 -24.79 6.13
CA ASN A 167 10.40 -25.50 5.12
C ASN A 167 9.36 -24.62 4.42
N ALA A 168 9.47 -23.29 4.52
CA ALA A 168 8.57 -22.38 3.80
C ALA A 168 8.56 -22.72 2.29
N GLU A 169 7.37 -22.94 1.76
CA GLU A 169 7.20 -23.20 0.34
C GLU A 169 7.60 -21.96 -0.43
N SER A 170 8.52 -22.09 -1.39
CA SER A 170 8.97 -20.93 -2.15
C SER A 170 9.03 -21.20 -3.63
N TYR A 171 8.87 -20.15 -4.42
CA TYR A 171 8.70 -20.20 -5.87
C TYR A 171 9.49 -19.07 -6.54
N LEU A 172 9.72 -19.20 -7.85
CA LEU A 172 10.38 -18.16 -8.63
C LEU A 172 9.36 -17.12 -9.09
N GLY A 173 9.54 -15.86 -8.68
CA GLY A 173 8.81 -14.72 -9.22
C GLY A 173 9.59 -14.00 -10.33
N MET A 174 8.88 -13.45 -11.31
CA MET A 174 9.41 -12.60 -12.36
C MET A 174 8.52 -11.38 -12.53
N VAL A 175 9.14 -10.19 -12.60
CA VAL A 175 8.44 -8.95 -12.93
C VAL A 175 9.15 -8.17 -14.03
N GLY A 176 8.40 -7.73 -15.02
CA GLY A 176 8.86 -6.90 -16.14
C GLY A 176 7.92 -7.05 -17.33
N PRO A 177 8.13 -6.34 -18.44
CA PRO A 177 9.33 -5.60 -18.78
C PRO A 177 9.43 -4.26 -18.03
N PHE A 178 10.65 -3.92 -17.62
CA PHE A 178 11.06 -2.57 -17.27
C PHE A 178 11.96 -2.00 -18.36
N SER A 179 11.94 -0.68 -18.49
CA SER A 179 12.89 0.04 -19.32
C SER A 179 14.34 -0.23 -18.90
N LEU A 180 15.26 -0.12 -19.85
CA LEU A 180 16.69 -0.14 -19.54
C LEU A 180 17.15 1.20 -18.94
N ASP A 181 16.37 2.28 -19.08
CA ASP A 181 16.63 3.53 -18.36
C ASP A 181 16.18 3.37 -16.89
N GLU A 182 17.14 3.42 -15.98
CA GLU A 182 16.88 3.31 -14.53
C GLU A 182 16.08 4.50 -13.98
N LYS A 183 15.99 5.60 -14.74
CA LYS A 183 15.13 6.75 -14.40
C LYS A 183 13.66 6.52 -14.73
N GLU A 184 13.32 5.45 -15.43
CA GLU A 184 11.96 4.97 -15.63
C GLU A 184 11.70 3.84 -14.63
N TRP A 185 11.40 4.23 -13.39
CA TRP A 185 11.37 3.39 -12.20
C TRP A 185 10.06 2.59 -12.06
N HIS A 186 9.00 3.09 -12.68
CA HIS A 186 7.68 2.46 -12.77
C HIS A 186 7.46 1.91 -14.19
N SER A 187 6.64 0.86 -14.34
CA SER A 187 6.28 0.30 -15.65
C SER A 187 4.78 -0.02 -15.68
N THR A 188 4.04 0.68 -16.53
CA THR A 188 2.59 0.47 -16.73
C THR A 188 2.25 -0.89 -17.33
N ASP A 189 3.22 -1.50 -18.02
CA ASP A 189 3.07 -2.76 -18.76
C ASP A 189 3.81 -3.91 -18.06
N ALA A 190 4.17 -3.75 -16.78
CA ALA A 190 4.85 -4.78 -16.03
C ALA A 190 3.97 -6.03 -15.91
N LEU A 191 4.43 -7.12 -16.52
CA LEU A 191 3.89 -8.44 -16.31
C LEU A 191 4.52 -9.03 -15.05
N THR A 192 3.68 -9.62 -14.22
CA THR A 192 4.06 -10.30 -13.00
C THR A 192 3.68 -11.76 -13.12
N MET A 193 4.63 -12.66 -12.89
CA MET A 193 4.40 -14.10 -12.96
C MET A 193 5.13 -14.82 -11.83
N ILE A 194 4.56 -15.94 -11.39
CA ILE A 194 5.20 -16.86 -10.45
C ILE A 194 5.21 -18.26 -11.10
N TYR A 195 6.35 -18.94 -11.01
CA TYR A 195 6.50 -20.31 -11.47
C TYR A 195 6.03 -21.28 -10.37
N TRP A 196 4.78 -21.70 -10.44
CA TRP A 196 4.13 -22.53 -9.42
C TRP A 196 4.37 -24.05 -9.56
N GLU A 197 4.89 -24.49 -10.71
CA GLU A 197 5.01 -25.92 -11.03
C GLU A 197 6.02 -26.67 -10.13
N GLU A 198 7.03 -25.98 -9.63
CA GLU A 198 8.07 -26.56 -8.78
C GLU A 198 8.51 -25.58 -7.68
N MET A 199 8.81 -26.11 -6.49
CA MET A 199 9.44 -25.35 -5.42
C MET A 199 10.82 -24.86 -5.84
N PHE A 200 11.21 -23.70 -5.31
CA PHE A 200 12.40 -22.95 -5.69
C PHE A 200 13.69 -23.77 -5.60
N ASP A 201 14.42 -23.81 -6.72
CA ASP A 201 15.77 -24.34 -6.85
C ASP A 201 16.65 -23.28 -7.53
N LYS A 202 17.64 -22.80 -6.78
CA LYS A 202 18.61 -21.81 -7.25
C LYS A 202 19.31 -22.21 -8.56
N LYS A 203 19.45 -23.52 -8.83
CA LYS A 203 20.10 -24.03 -10.06
C LYS A 203 19.22 -23.92 -11.29
N LYS A 204 17.90 -23.80 -11.13
CA LYS A 204 16.91 -23.76 -12.22
C LYS A 204 16.42 -22.35 -12.57
N VAL A 205 16.88 -21.32 -11.85
CA VAL A 205 16.44 -19.91 -12.05
C VAL A 205 16.45 -19.47 -13.52
N ASP A 206 17.55 -19.72 -14.25
CA ASP A 206 17.67 -19.28 -15.64
C ASP A 206 16.86 -20.13 -16.64
N GLU A 207 16.49 -21.35 -16.25
CA GLU A 207 15.60 -22.22 -17.02
C GLU A 207 14.15 -21.77 -16.86
N TRP A 208 13.70 -21.60 -15.62
CA TRP A 208 12.36 -21.14 -15.31
C TRP A 208 12.09 -19.71 -15.76
N PHE A 209 13.08 -18.80 -15.67
CA PHE A 209 12.97 -17.47 -16.26
C PHE A 209 12.66 -17.54 -17.77
N ARG A 210 13.35 -18.41 -18.51
CA ARG A 210 13.09 -18.60 -19.95
C ARG A 210 11.72 -19.22 -20.22
N SER A 211 11.26 -20.10 -19.34
CA SER A 211 9.92 -20.68 -19.41
C SER A 211 8.85 -19.61 -19.23
N LEU A 212 8.92 -18.83 -18.14
CA LEU A 212 8.00 -17.72 -17.86
C LEU A 212 8.00 -16.68 -18.97
N LEU A 213 9.19 -16.27 -19.45
CA LEU A 213 9.31 -15.30 -20.55
C LEU A 213 8.65 -15.81 -21.84
N LYS A 214 8.76 -17.10 -22.14
CA LYS A 214 8.13 -17.70 -23.30
C LYS A 214 6.61 -17.67 -23.16
N SER A 215 6.07 -18.08 -22.00
CA SER A 215 4.63 -18.04 -21.73
C SER A 215 4.08 -16.61 -21.86
N ALA A 216 4.78 -15.62 -21.30
CA ALA A 216 4.41 -14.20 -21.39
C ALA A 216 4.39 -13.63 -22.83
N GLN A 217 5.10 -14.26 -23.77
CA GLN A 217 5.12 -13.85 -25.17
C GLN A 217 3.97 -14.46 -25.98
N GLU A 218 3.36 -15.53 -25.48
CA GLU A 218 2.24 -16.23 -26.12
C GLU A 218 0.88 -15.61 -25.73
N GLU A 219 0.85 -14.73 -24.71
CA GLU A 219 -0.28 -13.87 -24.30
C GLU A 219 -0.35 -12.52 -25.07
#